data_AF-Q7X7H0-F1
#
_entry.id   AF-Q7X7H0-F1
#
_cell.length_a   1.000
_cell.length_b   1.000
_cell.length_c   1.000
_cell.angle_alpha   90.00
_cell.angle_beta   90.00
_cell.angle_gamma   90.00
#
_symmetry.space_group_name_H-M   'P 1'
#
loop_
_entity.id
_entity.type
_entity.pdbx_description
1 polymer ?
#
loop_
_entity_poly.entity_id
_entity_poly.type
_entity_poly.pdbx_seq_one_letter_code
_entity_poly.pdbx_strand_id
1 'polypeptide(L)' 'MRRVGRQLVNIPSFIVRLESEKHIAFSLTSPLGGSPAVRVKRKNQKASGGGGDGEEEEEKELGHRNLSNMI' A
#
# COMPACT_ATOMS: atom_id res chain seq x y z
N MET A 1 -4.07 -10.39 0.02
CA MET A 1 -4.59 -11.34 1.05
C MET A 1 -5.46 -10.58 2.04
N ARG A 2 -6.53 -11.21 2.53
CA ARG A 2 -7.38 -10.62 3.58
C ARG A 2 -6.97 -11.16 4.95
N ARG A 3 -7.15 -10.34 5.98
CA ARG A 3 -7.04 -10.76 7.37
C ARG A 3 -8.41 -10.68 8.04
N VAL A 4 -8.65 -11.58 8.98
CA VAL A 4 -9.80 -11.56 9.90
C VAL A 4 -9.22 -11.35 11.28
N GLY A 5 -9.36 -10.15 11.83
CA GLY A 5 -8.66 -9.74 13.05
C GLY A 5 -7.14 -9.81 12.89
N ARG A 6 -6.50 -10.73 13.61
CA ARG A 6 -5.03 -10.94 13.56
C ARG A 6 -4.61 -12.07 12.59
N GLN A 7 -5.55 -12.85 12.07
CA GLN A 7 -5.25 -14.02 11.26
C GLN A 7 -5.26 -13.70 9.76
N LEU A 8 -4.24 -14.17 9.04
CA LEU A 8 -4.19 -14.10 7.58
C LEU A 8 -4.98 -15.28 6.98
N VAL A 9 -5.86 -14.97 6.03
CA VAL A 9 -6.72 -15.96 5.37
C VAL A 9 -6.57 -15.82 3.84
N ASN A 10 -6.31 -16.93 3.16
CA ASN A 10 -6.08 -17.00 1.71
C ASN A 10 -7.19 -17.75 0.94
N ILE A 11 -8.18 -18.33 1.64
CA ILE A 11 -9.30 -19.06 1.04
C ILE A 11 -10.51 -18.10 0.91
N PRO A 12 -11.13 -17.97 -0.27
CA PRO A 12 -12.26 -17.05 -0.47
C PRO A 12 -13.57 -17.55 0.17
N SER A 13 -13.70 -18.86 0.40
CA SER A 13 -14.88 -19.51 1.01
C SER A 13 -14.79 -19.65 2.54
N PHE A 14 -13.91 -18.90 3.19
CA PHE A 14 -13.81 -18.92 4.66
C PHE A 14 -15.05 -18.27 5.29
N ILE A 15 -15.73 -18.99 6.19
CA ILE A 15 -16.93 -18.50 6.88
C ILE A 15 -16.51 -17.54 8.00
N VAL A 16 -17.03 -16.30 7.96
CA VAL A 16 -16.76 -15.27 8.97
C VAL A 16 -17.93 -15.16 9.94
N ARG A 17 -17.64 -15.05 11.24
CA ARG A 17 -18.63 -14.77 12.29
C ARG A 17 -19.09 -13.31 12.20
N LEU A 18 -20.36 -13.04 12.49
CA LEU A 18 -20.94 -11.68 12.45
C LEU A 18 -20.13 -10.65 13.27
N GLU A 19 -19.68 -11.03 14.46
CA GLU A 19 -18.86 -10.15 15.32
C GLU A 19 -17.50 -9.78 14.69
N SER A 20 -16.99 -10.61 13.79
CA SER A 20 -15.69 -10.44 13.15
C SER A 20 -15.76 -9.80 11.76
N GLU A 21 -16.96 -9.54 11.24
CA GLU A 21 -17.18 -8.91 9.93
C GLU A 21 -16.45 -7.57 9.81
N LYS A 22 -16.53 -6.74 10.86
CA LYS A 22 -15.84 -5.43 10.93
C LYS A 22 -14.31 -5.54 10.94
N HIS A 23 -13.78 -6.72 11.23
CA HIS A 23 -12.34 -6.97 11.34
C HIS A 23 -11.76 -7.58 10.05
N ILE A 24 -12.52 -7.55 8.94
CA ILE A 24 -12.04 -7.92 7.62
C ILE A 24 -11.30 -6.74 7.00
N ALA A 25 -10.00 -6.88 6.81
CA ALA A 25 -9.18 -5.86 6.17
C ALA A 25 -8.12 -6.49 5.26
N PHE A 26 -7.43 -5.68 4.47
CA PHE A 26 -6.18 -6.13 3.85
C PHE A 26 -5.15 -6.49 4.94
N SER A 27 -4.36 -7.52 4.68
CA SER A 27 -3.21 -7.83 5.54
C SER A 27 -2.21 -6.68 5.53
N LEU A 28 -1.56 -6.43 6.67
CA LEU A 28 -0.45 -5.48 6.80
C LEU A 28 0.74 -5.82 5.90
N THR A 29 0.83 -7.08 5.43
CA THR A 29 1.86 -7.56 4.50
C THR A 29 1.40 -7.56 3.04
N SER A 30 0.14 -7.17 2.78
CA SER A 30 -0.41 -7.11 1.43
C SER A 30 -0.03 -5.76 0.79
N PRO A 31 0.51 -5.73 -0.43
CA PRO A 31 0.84 -4.47 -1.12
C PRO A 31 -0.34 -3.51 -1.26
N LEU A 32 -1.56 -4.04 -1.30
CA LEU A 32 -2.80 -3.27 -1.42
C LEU A 32 -3.25 -2.62 -0.10
N GLY A 33 -2.62 -2.98 1.03
CA GLY A 33 -2.95 -2.46 2.36
C GLY A 33 -1.90 -1.46 2.88
N GLY A 34 -1.21 -0.74 2.00
CA GLY A 34 -0.13 0.18 2.35
C GLY A 34 1.20 -0.49 2.70
N SER A 35 1.34 -1.80 2.45
CA SER A 35 2.59 -2.50 2.72
C SER A 35 3.63 -2.22 1.63
N PRO A 36 4.94 -2.09 1.98
CA PRO A 36 6.01 -1.88 1.01
C PRO A 36 6.00 -2.91 -0.12
N ALA A 37 6.51 -2.50 -1.29
CA ALA A 37 6.58 -3.37 -2.46
C ALA A 37 7.25 -4.72 -2.14
N VAL A 38 6.51 -5.81 -2.35
CA VAL A 38 6.98 -7.17 -2.07
C VAL A 38 7.95 -7.63 -3.18
N ARG A 39 8.72 -8.70 -2.94
CA ARG A 39 9.79 -9.21 -3.82
C ARG A 39 9.44 -9.21 -5.31
N VAL A 40 8.26 -9.70 -5.70
CA VAL A 40 7.86 -9.78 -7.12
C VAL A 40 7.66 -8.38 -7.71
N LYS A 41 6.96 -7.48 -7.00
CA LYS A 41 6.78 -6.08 -7.44
C LYS A 41 8.13 -5.35 -7.54
N ARG A 42 9.01 -5.52 -6.55
CA ARG A 42 10.39 -5.00 -6.60
C ARG A 42 11.22 -5.58 -7.75
N LYS A 43 11.09 -6.88 -8.04
CA LYS A 43 11.77 -7.52 -9.17
C LYS A 43 11.27 -6.94 -10.50
N ASN A 44 9.96 -6.77 -10.65
CA ASN A 44 9.37 -6.23 -11.87
C ASN A 44 9.74 -4.74 -12.06
N GLN A 45 9.75 -3.94 -11.00
CA GLN A 45 10.20 -2.54 -11.03
C GLN A 45 11.68 -2.40 -11.41
N LYS A 46 12.55 -3.30 -10.91
CA LYS A 46 13.96 -3.36 -11.33
C LYS A 46 14.10 -3.76 -12.79
N ALA A 47 13.24 -4.64 -13.28
CA ALA A 47 13.25 -5.09 -14.67
C ALA A 47 12.68 -4.04 -15.64
N SER A 48 11.79 -3.16 -15.18
CA SER A 48 11.10 -2.18 -16.04
C SER A 48 11.84 -0.85 -16.24
N GLY A 49 13.03 -0.66 -15.64
CA GLY A 49 13.72 0.64 -15.63
C GLY A 49 13.03 1.61 -14.67
N GLY A 50 13.68 1.94 -13.56
CA GLY A 50 13.04 2.59 -12.41
C GLY A 50 12.47 3.99 -12.69
N GLY A 51 11.34 4.28 -12.03
CA GLY A 51 10.76 5.63 -11.91
C GLY A 51 9.29 5.55 -11.50
N GLY A 52 8.95 6.00 -10.29
CA GLY A 52 7.56 6.07 -9.81
C GLY A 52 7.47 5.80 -8.32
N ASP A 53 7.90 6.81 -7.56
CA ASP A 53 7.76 6.93 -6.11
C ASP A 53 6.29 6.78 -5.71
N GLY A 54 6.04 6.03 -4.64
CA GLY A 54 4.72 5.87 -4.07
C GLY A 54 4.72 6.50 -2.71
N GLU A 55 4.20 7.74 -2.63
CA GLU A 55 3.93 8.58 -1.47
C GLU A 55 3.43 9.90 -2.12
N GLU A 56 2.23 10.46 -1.97
CA GLU A 56 1.40 10.72 -0.79
C GLU A 56 -0.06 11.04 -1.22
N GLU A 57 -1.04 10.43 -0.54
CA GLU A 57 -2.33 11.09 -0.29
C GLU A 57 -2.08 12.17 0.78
N GLU A 58 -1.59 13.35 0.40
CA GLU A 58 -1.55 14.54 1.28
C GLU A 58 -1.52 15.84 0.46
N GLU A 59 -2.56 16.07 -0.35
CA GLU A 59 -2.84 17.39 -0.92
C GLU A 59 -3.44 18.28 0.18
N LYS A 60 -2.61 18.98 0.97
CA LYS A 60 -2.93 20.31 1.54
C LYS A 60 -1.68 21.16 1.85
N GLU A 61 -1.62 22.27 1.10
CA GLU A 61 -1.04 23.58 1.44
C GLU A 61 0.49 23.81 1.41
N LEU A 62 0.80 25.03 0.92
CA LEU A 62 2.08 25.77 0.91
C LEU A 62 3.10 25.32 -0.14
N GLY A 63 3.43 26.09 -1.17
CA GLY A 63 3.46 27.55 -1.25
C GLY A 63 4.77 27.93 -1.96
N HIS A 64 4.65 28.50 -3.15
CA HIS A 64 5.69 29.00 -4.05
C HIS A 64 6.99 29.47 -3.39
N ARG A 65 8.17 28.98 -3.84
CA ARG A 65 9.45 29.68 -3.64
C ARG A 65 10.34 29.67 -4.89
N ASN A 66 10.94 30.84 -5.09
CA ASN A 66 11.46 31.45 -6.32
C ASN A 66 12.64 30.76 -7.01
N LEU A 67 12.64 30.84 -8.34
CA LEU A 67 13.72 30.48 -9.28
C LEU A 67 14.95 31.43 -9.22
N SER A 68 15.14 32.19 -8.14
CA SER A 68 16.17 33.24 -8.11
C SER A 68 17.59 32.73 -7.82
N ASN A 69 17.78 31.45 -7.47
CA ASN A 69 19.10 30.90 -7.13
C ASN A 69 19.55 29.83 -8.13
N MET A 70 19.34 30.07 -9.42
CA MET A 70 19.90 29.24 -10.49
C MET A 70 20.75 30.07 -11.46
N ILE A 71 21.72 30.82 -10.92
CA ILE A 71 22.95 31.29 -11.59
C ILE A 71 24.10 31.13 -10.59
#